data_AF-Q5IF45-F1
#
_entry.id   AF-Q5IF45-F1
#
_cell.length_a   1.000
_cell.length_b   1.000
_cell.length_c   1.000
_cell.angle_alpha   90.00
_cell.angle_beta   90.00
_cell.angle_gamma   90.00
#
_symmetry.space_group_name_H-M   'P 1'
#
loop_
_entity.id
_entity.type
_entity.pdbx_description
1 polymer ?
#
loop_
_entity_poly.entity_id
_entity_poly.type
_entity_poly.pdbx_seq_one_letter_code
_entity_poly.pdbx_strand_id
1 'polypeptide(L)'
;MKSKHQLLSKAMKHAKNSSNTIEKFEEVWKERSEAVEQKRIDVKNSAEFKNFMKAAAPQAGAETNGQANSAAHDEDLIMEATGGEVFSLYDPWSKALIKNPVRNKKCGHIYDRGSVMLIITDNIGIRCPVLGCPNRSYIHPAHLV
;
A
#
# COMPACT_ATOMS: atom_id res chain seq x y z
N MET A 1 7.59 -3.08 -6.63
CA MET A 1 7.02 -3.82 -5.47
C MET A 1 6.61 -5.26 -5.78
N LYS A 2 5.93 -5.57 -6.91
CA LYS A 2 5.49 -6.96 -7.25
C LYS A 2 6.61 -8.01 -7.25
N SER A 3 7.77 -7.71 -7.84
CA SER A 3 8.90 -8.64 -7.92
C SER A 3 9.43 -9.07 -6.54
N LYS A 4 9.60 -8.12 -5.60
CA LYS A 4 10.05 -8.42 -4.23
C LYS A 4 9.04 -9.28 -3.46
N HIS A 5 7.75 -8.97 -3.60
CA HIS A 5 6.67 -9.74 -3.00
C HIS A 5 6.62 -11.19 -3.51
N GLN A 6 6.82 -11.40 -4.82
CA GLN A 6 6.92 -12.73 -5.41
C GLN A 6 8.10 -13.52 -4.86
N LEU A 7 9.26 -12.86 -4.68
CA LEU A 7 10.45 -13.49 -4.09
C LEU A 7 10.22 -13.92 -2.64
N LEU A 8 9.57 -13.07 -1.83
CA LEU A 8 9.20 -13.40 -0.44
C LEU A 8 8.18 -14.55 -0.39
N SER A 9 7.15 -14.54 -1.24
CA SER A 9 6.18 -15.63 -1.33
C SER A 9 6.84 -16.97 -1.71
N LYS A 10 7.78 -16.95 -2.66
CA LYS A 10 8.54 -18.14 -3.05
C LYS A 10 9.45 -18.63 -1.93
N ALA A 11 10.14 -17.72 -1.23
CA ALA A 11 10.95 -18.05 -0.06
C ALA A 11 10.11 -18.69 1.06
N MET A 12 8.88 -18.21 1.28
CA MET A 12 7.98 -18.71 2.32
C MET A 12 7.50 -20.13 1.99
N LYS A 13 7.08 -20.37 0.74
CA LYS A 13 6.70 -21.70 0.27
C LYS A 13 7.85 -22.69 0.42
N HIS A 14 9.06 -22.26 0.12
CA HIS A 14 10.22 -23.13 0.29
C HIS A 14 10.52 -23.39 1.76
N ALA A 15 10.54 -22.37 2.63
CA ALA A 15 10.77 -22.56 4.06
C ALA A 15 9.77 -23.54 4.66
N LYS A 16 8.49 -23.43 4.25
CA LYS A 16 7.41 -24.35 4.65
C LYS A 16 7.67 -25.79 4.22
N ASN A 17 8.17 -26.00 3.01
CA ASN A 17 8.40 -27.35 2.47
C ASN A 17 9.71 -27.99 2.99
N SER A 18 10.67 -27.19 3.45
CA SER A 18 11.99 -27.66 3.91
C SER A 18 12.11 -27.81 5.42
N SER A 19 11.04 -27.54 6.18
CA SER A 19 11.08 -27.52 7.64
C SER A 19 10.03 -28.46 8.21
N ASN A 20 10.45 -29.31 9.15
CA ASN A 20 9.62 -30.29 9.84
C ASN A 20 9.19 -29.84 11.25
N THR A 21 9.80 -28.78 11.79
CA THR A 21 9.42 -28.14 13.06
C THR A 21 9.27 -26.64 12.90
N ILE A 22 8.61 -25.99 13.86
CA ILE A 22 8.32 -24.56 13.85
C ILE A 22 9.61 -23.74 13.99
N GLU A 23 10.51 -24.18 14.88
CA GLU A 23 11.79 -23.50 15.14
C GLU A 23 12.67 -23.51 13.88
N LYS A 24 12.70 -24.65 13.17
CA LYS A 24 13.43 -24.79 11.91
C LYS A 24 12.84 -23.91 10.81
N PHE A 25 11.51 -23.77 10.78
CA PHE A 25 10.82 -22.90 9.83
C PHE A 25 11.16 -21.43 10.07
N GLU A 26 11.14 -20.96 11.33
CA GLU A 26 11.45 -19.58 11.68
C GLU A 26 12.89 -19.21 11.34
N GLU A 27 13.86 -20.09 11.65
CA GLU A 27 15.27 -19.92 11.30
C GLU A 27 15.44 -19.77 9.77
N VAL A 28 14.90 -20.72 9.01
CA VAL A 28 15.02 -20.76 7.55
C VAL A 28 14.29 -19.59 6.89
N TRP A 29 13.14 -19.18 7.44
CA TRP A 29 12.39 -18.04 6.94
C TRP A 29 13.13 -16.72 7.19
N LYS A 30 13.69 -16.53 8.39
CA LYS A 30 14.45 -15.33 8.75
C LYS A 30 15.63 -15.12 7.81
N GLU A 31 16.48 -16.13 7.65
CA GLU A 31 17.65 -16.05 6.76
C GLU A 31 17.25 -15.72 5.31
N ARG A 32 16.22 -16.39 4.79
CA ARG A 32 15.80 -16.22 3.38
C ARG A 32 15.10 -14.90 3.13
N SER A 33 14.29 -14.43 4.07
CA SER A 33 13.60 -13.14 3.96
C SER A 33 14.60 -11.98 4.00
N GLU A 34 15.59 -12.02 4.89
CA GLU A 34 16.69 -11.06 4.93
C GLU A 34 17.49 -11.05 3.61
N ALA A 35 17.78 -12.23 3.04
CA ALA A 35 18.44 -12.34 1.74
C ALA A 35 17.62 -11.77 0.57
N VAL A 36 16.28 -11.83 0.64
CA VAL A 36 15.40 -11.17 -0.35
C VAL A 36 15.35 -9.66 -0.11
N GLU A 37 15.42 -9.22 1.15
CA GLU A 37 15.36 -7.81 1.53
C GLU A 37 16.61 -7.04 1.08
N GLN A 38 17.78 -7.67 1.17
CA GLN A 38 19.07 -7.12 0.74
C GLN A 38 19.25 -7.06 -0.78
N LYS A 39 18.47 -7.84 -1.55
CA LYS A 39 18.55 -7.83 -3.02
C LYS A 39 17.99 -6.53 -3.59
N ARG A 40 18.88 -5.73 -4.17
CA ARG A 40 18.50 -4.56 -4.96
C ARG A 40 17.96 -5.01 -6.31
N ILE A 41 16.73 -4.61 -6.62
CA ILE A 41 16.09 -4.90 -7.91
C ILE A 41 16.38 -3.73 -8.85
N ASP A 42 17.06 -4.01 -9.95
CA ASP A 42 17.23 -3.04 -11.04
C ASP A 42 15.92 -2.93 -11.83
N VAL A 43 15.14 -1.90 -11.50
CA VAL A 43 13.84 -1.63 -12.12
C VAL A 43 13.99 -1.38 -13.62
N LYS A 44 15.10 -0.80 -14.09
CA LYS A 44 15.30 -0.50 -15.52
C LYS A 44 15.48 -1.76 -16.35
N ASN A 45 15.95 -2.84 -15.72
CA ASN A 45 16.14 -4.12 -16.39
C ASN A 45 14.91 -5.04 -16.31
N SER A 46 13.86 -4.64 -15.60
CA SER A 46 12.62 -5.43 -15.50
C SER A 46 11.89 -5.48 -16.84
N ALA A 47 11.24 -6.61 -17.13
CA ALA A 47 10.47 -6.79 -18.36
C ALA A 47 9.30 -5.80 -18.45
N GLU A 48 8.65 -5.52 -17.32
CA GLU A 48 7.54 -4.58 -17.22
C GLU A 48 8.00 -3.16 -17.57
N PHE A 49 9.15 -2.73 -17.06
CA PHE A 49 9.72 -1.42 -17.38
C PHE A 49 10.11 -1.31 -18.86
N LYS A 50 10.70 -2.35 -19.44
CA LYS A 50 11.04 -2.39 -20.88
C LYS A 50 9.78 -2.34 -21.75
N ASN A 51 8.73 -3.06 -21.36
CA ASN A 51 7.45 -3.05 -22.07
C ASN A 51 6.78 -1.67 -21.99
N PHE A 52 6.83 -1.01 -20.83
CA PHE A 52 6.35 0.36 -20.67
C PHE A 52 7.13 1.34 -21.55
N MET A 53 8.46 1.31 -21.53
CA MET A 53 9.29 2.17 -22.37
C MET A 53 9.06 1.92 -23.87
N LYS A 54 8.81 0.68 -24.27
CA LYS A 54 8.47 0.32 -25.65
C LYS A 54 7.10 0.87 -26.06
N ALA A 55 6.11 0.86 -25.16
CA ALA A 55 4.78 1.43 -25.40
C ALA A 55 4.79 2.96 -25.40
N ALA A 56 5.68 3.58 -24.63
CA ALA A 56 5.82 5.03 -24.50
C ALA A 56 6.79 5.66 -25.52
N ALA A 57 7.43 4.86 -26.38
CA ALA A 57 8.32 5.37 -27.42
C ALA A 57 7.50 6.17 -28.47
N PRO A 58 7.89 7.41 -28.80
CA PRO A 58 7.15 8.22 -29.76
C PRO A 58 7.24 7.60 -31.15
N GLN A 59 6.08 7.28 -31.73
CA GLN A 59 6.00 6.94 -33.14
C GLN A 59 6.25 8.23 -33.93
N ALA A 60 7.39 8.29 -34.61
CA ALA A 60 7.71 9.39 -35.50
C ALA A 60 6.79 9.34 -36.73
N GLY A 61 5.89 10.32 -36.85
CA GLY A 61 5.28 10.73 -38.12
C GLY A 61 3.82 10.34 -38.35
N ALA A 62 2.89 11.23 -38.00
CA ALA A 62 1.76 11.67 -38.83
C ALA A 62 0.97 12.73 -38.06
N GLU A 63 0.93 13.95 -38.59
CA GLU A 63 0.22 15.08 -38.02
C GLU A 63 -1.27 14.99 -38.36
N THR A 64 -2.14 14.93 -37.35
CA THR A 64 -3.51 15.45 -37.42
C THR A 64 -3.95 16.00 -36.06
N ASN A 65 -4.13 17.32 -36.03
CA ASN A 65 -5.03 18.16 -35.23
C ASN A 65 -5.56 17.67 -33.87
N GLY A 66 -5.22 18.44 -32.83
CA GLY A 66 -6.24 19.14 -32.04
C GLY A 66 -6.72 18.52 -30.72
N GLN A 67 -5.98 18.86 -29.65
CA GLN A 67 -6.45 19.14 -28.29
C GLN A 67 -6.89 17.99 -27.35
N ALA A 68 -5.88 17.51 -26.62
CA ALA A 68 -5.82 17.36 -25.16
C ALA A 68 -7.01 16.73 -24.40
N ASN A 69 -6.78 15.52 -23.86
CA ASN A 69 -6.53 15.40 -22.42
C ASN A 69 -5.72 14.14 -22.11
N SER A 70 -4.49 14.38 -21.67
CA SER A 70 -3.64 13.45 -20.97
C SER A 70 -4.16 13.20 -19.56
N ALA A 71 -4.51 11.97 -19.25
CA ALA A 71 -4.38 11.43 -17.90
C ALA A 71 -4.24 9.91 -18.03
N ALA A 72 -2.99 9.45 -18.23
CA ALA A 72 -2.64 8.10 -17.82
C ALA A 72 -2.83 8.07 -16.31
N HIS A 73 -4.00 7.63 -15.89
CA HIS A 73 -4.43 7.68 -14.52
C HIS A 73 -3.65 6.62 -13.76
N ASP A 74 -2.67 7.06 -12.99
CA ASP A 74 -2.14 6.33 -11.83
C ASP A 74 -3.19 6.46 -10.72
N GLU A 75 -4.36 5.90 -10.99
CA GLU A 75 -5.37 5.71 -9.96
C GLU A 75 -4.84 4.57 -9.09
N ASP A 76 -4.34 4.94 -7.90
CA ASP A 76 -4.69 4.20 -6.69
C ASP A 76 -6.07 3.60 -6.94
N LEU A 77 -6.16 2.29 -7.11
CA LEU A 77 -7.35 1.60 -7.62
C LEU A 77 -8.57 2.00 -6.77
N ILE A 78 -9.24 3.08 -7.18
CA ILE A 78 -10.55 3.46 -6.70
C ILE A 78 -11.44 2.48 -7.42
N MET A 79 -11.70 1.36 -6.75
CA MET A 79 -12.75 0.47 -7.17
C MET A 79 -14.04 1.28 -7.07
N GLU A 80 -14.48 1.84 -8.20
CA GLU A 80 -15.84 2.37 -8.38
C GLU A 80 -16.81 1.19 -8.34
N ALA A 81 -16.93 0.56 -7.16
CA ALA A 81 -18.01 -0.34 -6.84
C ALA A 81 -19.26 0.51 -6.64
N THR A 82 -19.96 0.79 -7.73
CA THR A 82 -21.43 0.82 -7.77
C THR A 82 -22.07 1.47 -6.53
N GLY A 83 -21.93 2.79 -6.39
CA GLY A 83 -22.68 3.58 -5.39
C GLY A 83 -22.28 3.42 -3.91
N GLY A 84 -21.14 2.80 -3.61
CA GLY A 84 -20.59 2.73 -2.24
C GLY A 84 -19.67 3.89 -1.86
N GLU A 85 -19.58 4.23 -0.57
CA GLU A 85 -18.61 5.19 -0.03
C GLU A 85 -17.19 4.76 -0.42
N VAL A 86 -16.49 5.57 -1.23
CA VAL A 86 -15.10 5.32 -1.63
C VAL A 86 -14.18 5.62 -0.45
N PHE A 87 -13.43 4.62 0.01
CA PHE A 87 -12.36 4.80 1.00
C PHE A 87 -11.07 4.09 0.57
N SER A 88 -9.92 4.66 0.95
CA SER A 88 -8.61 4.08 0.65
C SER A 88 -8.35 2.84 1.50
N LEU A 89 -7.70 1.83 0.92
CA LEU A 89 -7.23 0.63 1.63
C LEU A 89 -5.95 0.87 2.45
N TYR A 90 -5.35 2.05 2.30
CA TYR A 90 -4.12 2.44 2.99
C TYR A 90 -4.43 3.34 4.19
N ASP A 91 -3.73 3.08 5.28
CA ASP A 91 -3.87 3.84 6.52
C ASP A 91 -3.36 5.28 6.34
N PRO A 92 -4.17 6.31 6.65
CA PRO A 92 -3.78 7.72 6.51
C PRO A 92 -2.53 8.11 7.30
N TRP A 93 -2.19 7.39 8.38
CA TRP A 93 -0.98 7.64 9.17
C TRP A 93 0.24 6.86 8.67
N SER A 94 0.18 5.53 8.73
CA SER A 94 1.34 4.67 8.42
C SER A 94 1.62 4.49 6.94
N LYS A 95 0.66 4.83 6.07
CA LYS A 95 0.67 4.57 4.62
C LYS A 95 0.81 3.09 4.26
N ALA A 96 0.64 2.19 5.24
CA ALA A 96 0.59 0.76 5.03
C ALA A 96 -0.85 0.29 4.77
N LEU A 97 -0.99 -0.92 4.23
CA LEU A 97 -2.30 -1.56 4.11
C LEU A 97 -2.95 -1.71 5.49
N ILE A 98 -4.23 -1.33 5.60
CA ILE A 98 -5.03 -1.48 6.82
C ILE A 98 -5.25 -2.98 7.08
N LYS A 99 -4.93 -3.43 8.28
CA LYS A 99 -5.14 -4.82 8.73
C LYS A 99 -6.28 -4.93 9.73
N ASN A 100 -6.38 -3.97 10.64
CA ASN A 100 -7.40 -3.93 11.69
C ASN A 100 -8.19 -2.62 11.59
N PRO A 101 -9.20 -2.53 10.70
CA PRO A 101 -9.90 -1.29 10.45
C PRO A 101 -10.65 -0.81 11.70
N VAL A 102 -10.54 0.47 12.00
CA VAL A 102 -11.39 1.17 12.99
C VAL A 102 -11.89 2.47 12.40
N ARG A 103 -13.15 2.80 12.66
CA ARG A 103 -13.82 3.99 12.13
C ARG A 103 -13.90 5.07 13.21
N ASN A 104 -13.55 6.30 12.86
CA ASN A 104 -13.84 7.44 13.71
C ASN A 104 -15.31 7.83 13.63
N LYS A 105 -16.08 7.59 14.69
CA LYS A 105 -17.52 7.90 14.72
C LYS A 105 -17.85 9.39 14.57
N LYS A 106 -16.87 10.30 14.66
CA LYS A 106 -17.07 11.74 14.48
C LYS A 106 -16.96 12.21 13.03
N CYS A 107 -16.23 11.49 12.17
CA CYS A 107 -16.02 11.90 10.77
C CYS A 107 -16.09 10.77 9.73
N GLY A 108 -16.25 9.52 10.14
CA GLY A 108 -16.38 8.37 9.25
C GLY A 108 -15.06 7.83 8.69
N HIS A 109 -13.94 8.54 8.84
CA HIS A 109 -12.66 8.06 8.33
C HIS A 109 -12.18 6.79 9.04
N ILE A 110 -11.57 5.91 8.24
CA ILE A 110 -11.10 4.59 8.66
C ILE A 110 -9.57 4.59 8.77
N TYR A 111 -9.06 3.89 9.77
CA TYR A 111 -7.65 3.79 10.08
C TYR A 111 -7.26 2.36 10.45
N ASP A 112 -5.96 2.07 10.50
CA ASP A 112 -5.49 0.86 11.18
C ASP A 112 -5.47 1.07 12.70
N ARG A 113 -6.04 0.12 13.47
CA ARG A 113 -6.12 0.17 14.94
C ARG A 113 -4.73 0.30 15.58
N GLY A 114 -3.72 -0.39 15.06
CA GLY A 114 -2.38 -0.37 15.63
C GLY A 114 -1.74 1.00 15.51
N SER A 115 -1.81 1.61 14.33
CA SER A 115 -1.21 2.92 14.09
C SER A 115 -1.93 4.02 14.87
N VAL A 116 -3.26 4.06 14.84
CA VAL A 116 -4.02 5.12 15.51
C VAL A 116 -3.85 5.10 17.01
N MET A 117 -3.90 3.92 17.64
CA MET A 117 -3.84 3.82 19.09
C MET A 117 -2.47 4.26 19.61
N LEU A 118 -1.38 3.87 18.95
CA LEU A 118 -0.03 4.34 19.29
C LEU A 118 0.11 5.86 19.22
N ILE A 119 -0.60 6.52 18.31
CA ILE A 119 -0.51 7.97 18.10
C ILE A 119 -1.34 8.74 19.15
N ILE A 120 -2.56 8.27 19.44
CA ILE A 120 -3.53 9.04 20.24
C ILE A 120 -3.48 8.75 21.74
N THR A 121 -2.88 7.63 22.17
CA THR A 121 -2.72 7.35 23.61
C THR A 121 -1.70 8.29 24.25
N ASP A 122 -0.64 8.61 23.50
CA ASP A 122 0.49 9.37 24.02
C ASP A 122 0.36 10.87 23.70
N ASN A 123 -0.61 11.24 22.85
CA ASN A 123 -0.84 12.62 22.43
C ASN A 123 -2.34 12.97 22.35
N ILE A 124 -2.79 13.78 23.31
CA ILE A 124 -4.18 14.25 23.43
C ILE A 124 -4.57 15.33 22.40
N GLY A 125 -3.65 15.81 21.56
CA GLY A 125 -3.86 16.92 20.62
C GLY A 125 -4.00 16.51 19.14
N ILE A 126 -4.17 15.23 18.84
CA ILE A 126 -4.17 14.73 17.46
C ILE A 126 -5.56 14.88 16.81
N ARG A 127 -5.61 15.53 15.65
CA ARG A 127 -6.81 15.61 14.79
C ARG A 127 -6.80 14.55 13.70
N CYS A 128 -7.91 14.45 12.97
CA CYS A 128 -7.98 13.61 11.78
C CYS A 128 -6.89 13.99 10.76
N PRO A 129 -6.09 13.04 10.27
CA PRO A 129 -5.01 13.29 9.31
C PRO A 129 -5.51 13.43 7.87
N VAL A 130 -6.78 13.10 7.60
CA VAL A 130 -7.36 13.17 6.26
C VAL A 130 -7.55 14.64 5.87
N LEU A 131 -6.91 15.04 4.77
CA LEU A 131 -6.98 16.40 4.24
C LEU A 131 -8.44 16.80 3.96
N GLY A 132 -8.81 18.01 4.38
CA GLY A 132 -10.17 18.51 4.22
C GLY A 132 -11.21 17.92 5.18
N CYS A 133 -10.81 17.10 6.16
CA CYS A 133 -11.75 16.57 7.13
C CYS A 133 -12.43 17.72 7.93
N PRO A 134 -13.78 17.76 7.99
CA PRO A 134 -14.50 18.83 8.68
C PRO A 134 -14.43 18.70 10.22
N ASN A 135 -14.09 17.51 10.74
CA ASN A 135 -13.98 17.31 12.17
C ASN A 135 -12.70 17.96 12.71
N ARG A 136 -12.88 19.07 13.44
CA ARG A 136 -11.79 19.82 14.09
C ARG A 136 -11.46 19.35 15.51
N SER A 137 -12.20 18.37 16.03
CA SER A 137 -12.02 17.84 17.39
C SER A 137 -10.82 16.91 17.45
N TYR A 138 -10.18 16.80 18.63
CA TYR A 138 -9.15 15.80 18.85
C TYR A 138 -9.74 14.39 18.89
N ILE A 139 -8.96 13.43 18.41
CA ILE A 139 -9.32 12.01 18.38
C ILE A 139 -9.02 11.42 19.75
N HIS A 140 -10.00 10.73 20.31
CA HIS A 140 -9.86 9.95 21.53
C HIS A 140 -10.16 8.48 21.25
N PRO A 141 -9.59 7.54 22.03
CA PRO A 141 -9.87 6.10 21.89
C PRO A 141 -11.37 5.78 21.87
N ALA A 142 -12.16 6.49 22.68
CA ALA A 142 -13.62 6.32 22.74
C ALA A 142 -14.36 6.74 21.45
N HIS A 143 -13.71 7.43 20.51
CA HIS A 143 -14.28 7.81 19.21
C HIS A 143 -14.12 6.70 18.16
N LEU A 144 -13.28 5.69 18.41
CA LEU A 144 -12.96 4.63 17.46
C LEU A 144 -13.85 3.42 17.70
N VAL A 145 -14.55 2.97 16.66
CA VAL A 145 -15.43 1.79 16.66
C VAL A 145 -15.00 0.80 15.59
#